data_AF-A0A238J5F2-F1
#
_entry.id   AF-A0A238J5F2-F1
#
_cell.length_a   1.000
_cell.length_b   1.000
_cell.length_c   1.000
_cell.angle_alpha   90.00
_cell.angle_beta   90.00
_cell.angle_gamma   90.00
#
_symmetry.space_group_name_H-M   'P 1'
#
loop_
_entity.id
_entity.type
_entity.pdbx_description
1 polymer ?
#
loop_
_entity_poly.entity_id
_entity_poly.type
_entity_poly.pdbx_seq_one_letter_code
_entity_poly.pdbx_strand_id
1 'polypeptide(L)'
;MSDLDMPTQPNLVLGPENDHYWLVQRMAKATGIDLVRAANTDILTQQDWAGIVTHCRGCTWSDGCGRWLDQPDDAQRDLPKPCINRKRLAEIKAELEEL
;
A
#
# COMPACT_ATOMS: atom_id res chain seq x y z
N MET A 1 21.75 7.79 23.08
CA MET A 1 20.47 7.15 22.74
C MET A 1 20.81 6.11 21.70
N SER A 2 21.06 4.87 22.15
CA SER A 2 21.61 3.81 21.31
C SER A 2 20.69 3.47 20.14
N ASP A 3 21.30 3.39 18.97
CA ASP A 3 20.85 2.64 17.82
C ASP A 3 20.45 1.23 18.28
N LEU A 4 19.14 1.02 18.45
CA LEU A 4 18.57 -0.31 18.57
C LEU A 4 18.69 -0.93 17.19
N ASP A 5 19.76 -1.70 17.03
CA ASP A 5 19.97 -2.70 15.99
C ASP A 5 18.71 -3.58 15.93
N MET A 6 17.81 -3.24 15.00
CA MET A 6 16.58 -3.98 14.75
C MET A 6 16.99 -5.26 14.04
N PRO A 7 16.76 -6.45 14.62
CA PRO A 7 17.22 -7.68 14.01
C PRO A 7 16.61 -7.80 12.61
N THR A 8 17.46 -7.81 11.58
CA THR A 8 17.08 -8.17 10.21
C THR A 8 16.55 -9.59 10.25
N GLN A 9 15.22 -9.73 10.28
CA GLN A 9 14.56 -11.03 10.25
C GLN A 9 14.99 -11.77 8.98
N PRO A 10 15.39 -13.06 9.11
CA PRO A 10 15.71 -13.87 7.94
C PRO A 10 14.45 -14.00 7.10
N ASN A 11 14.60 -13.71 5.80
CA ASN A 11 13.52 -13.58 4.82
C ASN A 11 12.59 -14.82 4.82
N LEU A 12 11.48 -14.73 5.54
CA LEU A 12 10.45 -15.75 5.68
C LEU A 12 9.31 -15.47 4.70
N VAL A 13 9.45 -15.91 3.44
CA VAL A 13 8.39 -16.00 2.39
C VAL A 13 7.69 -14.68 1.98
N LEU A 14 7.65 -13.66 2.84
CA LEU A 14 6.96 -12.39 2.74
C LEU A 14 7.91 -11.25 3.08
N GLY A 15 7.76 -10.12 2.40
CA GLY A 15 8.50 -8.90 2.72
C GLY A 15 8.16 -8.35 4.12
N PRO A 16 9.01 -7.44 4.66
CA PRO A 16 8.81 -6.84 5.98
C PRO A 16 7.51 -6.05 6.06
N GLU A 17 6.73 -6.26 7.12
CA GLU A 17 5.39 -5.70 7.24
C GLU A 17 5.37 -4.17 7.23
N ASN A 18 6.26 -3.54 7.99
CA ASN A 18 6.36 -2.08 8.08
C ASN A 18 6.69 -1.44 6.72
N ASP A 19 7.60 -2.05 5.95
CA ASP A 19 7.98 -1.54 4.63
C ASP A 19 6.77 -1.58 3.70
N HIS A 20 6.03 -2.69 3.71
CA HIS A 20 4.85 -2.86 2.87
C HIS A 20 3.64 -2.03 3.33
N TYR A 21 3.51 -1.75 4.63
CA TYR A 21 2.56 -0.77 5.13
C TYR A 21 2.83 0.61 4.51
N TRP A 22 4.08 1.07 4.52
CA TRP A 22 4.44 2.36 3.92
C TRP A 22 4.32 2.36 2.39
N LEU A 23 4.62 1.25 1.72
CA LEU A 23 4.39 1.12 0.28
C LEU A 23 2.90 1.24 -0.09
N VAL A 24 2.01 0.63 0.70
CA VAL A 24 0.55 0.78 0.53
C VAL A 24 0.12 2.23 0.71
N GLN A 25 0.62 2.91 1.75
CA GLN A 25 0.33 4.34 1.97
C GLN A 25 0.83 5.22 0.81
N ARG A 26 2.03 4.97 0.29
CA ARG A 26 2.60 5.68 -0.87
C ARG A 26 1.79 5.40 -2.15
N MET A 27 1.37 4.15 -2.38
CA MET A 27 0.51 3.79 -3.50
C MET A 27 -0.83 4.53 -3.44
N ALA A 28 -1.45 4.58 -2.27
CA ALA A 28 -2.71 5.30 -2.07
C ALA A 28 -2.55 6.79 -2.37
N LYS A 29 -1.50 7.43 -1.81
CA LYS A 29 -1.17 8.84 -2.09
C LYS A 29 -0.97 9.11 -3.58
N ALA A 30 -0.14 8.30 -4.25
CA ALA A 30 0.17 8.45 -5.67
C ALA A 30 -1.06 8.28 -6.59
N THR A 31 -2.12 7.62 -6.10
CA THR A 31 -3.34 7.32 -6.85
C THR A 31 -4.58 8.11 -6.38
N GLY A 32 -4.38 9.02 -5.42
CA GLY A 32 -5.45 9.88 -4.89
C GLY A 32 -6.42 9.18 -3.94
N ILE A 33 -6.03 8.06 -3.33
CA ILE A 33 -6.87 7.29 -2.41
C ILE A 33 -6.55 7.72 -0.98
N ASP A 34 -7.56 8.19 -0.25
CA ASP A 34 -7.44 8.51 1.17
C ASP A 34 -7.87 7.32 2.03
N LEU A 35 -6.89 6.46 2.39
CA LEU A 35 -7.14 5.27 3.22
C LEU A 35 -7.61 5.65 4.64
N VAL A 36 -7.26 6.83 5.15
CA VAL A 36 -7.72 7.29 6.47
C VAL A 36 -9.19 7.69 6.39
N ARG A 37 -9.61 8.41 5.34
CA ARG A 37 -11.02 8.68 5.09
C ARG A 37 -11.80 7.38 4.91
N ALA A 38 -11.30 6.44 4.11
CA ALA A 38 -11.95 5.14 3.89
C ALA A 38 -12.16 4.37 5.20
N ALA A 39 -11.18 4.40 6.11
CA ALA A 39 -11.30 3.77 7.41
C ALA A 39 -12.33 4.48 8.31
N ASN A 40 -12.34 5.81 8.31
CA ASN A 40 -13.28 6.61 9.10
C ASN A 40 -14.73 6.53 8.61
N THR A 41 -14.95 6.12 7.35
CA THR A 41 -16.28 5.96 6.74
C THR A 41 -16.67 4.49 6.59
N ASP A 42 -15.99 3.58 7.29
CA ASP A 42 -16.24 2.12 7.28
C ASP A 42 -16.12 1.42 5.90
N ILE A 43 -15.60 2.11 4.87
CA ILE A 43 -15.28 1.53 3.55
C ILE A 43 -14.09 0.57 3.65
N LEU A 44 -13.10 0.93 4.49
CA LEU A 44 -11.90 0.13 4.74
C LEU A 44 -11.86 -0.31 6.20
N THR A 45 -12.22 -1.56 6.46
CA THR A 45 -12.06 -2.13 7.81
C THR A 45 -10.58 -2.37 8.14
N GLN A 46 -10.25 -2.41 9.43
CA GLN A 46 -8.88 -2.73 9.88
C GLN A 46 -8.41 -4.12 9.40
N GLN A 47 -9.33 -5.10 9.34
CA GLN A 47 -9.03 -6.44 8.83
C GLN A 47 -8.72 -6.42 7.32
N ASP A 48 -9.48 -5.64 6.55
CA ASP A 48 -9.24 -5.47 5.12
C ASP A 48 -7.92 -4.74 4.84
N TRP A 49 -7.60 -3.70 5.63
CA TRP A 49 -6.31 -3.01 5.54
C TRP A 49 -5.14 -3.96 5.84
N ALA A 50 -5.21 -4.74 6.92
CA ALA A 50 -4.21 -5.77 7.21
C ALA A 50 -4.08 -6.80 6.07
N GLY A 51 -5.20 -7.15 5.42
CA GLY A 51 -5.23 -7.99 4.22
C GLY A 51 -4.49 -7.36 3.03
N ILE A 52 -4.74 -6.08 2.73
CA ILE A 52 -4.03 -5.32 1.68
C ILE A 52 -2.52 -5.32 1.93
N VAL A 53 -2.07 -5.05 3.17
CA VAL A 53 -0.64 -5.07 3.52
C VAL A 53 -0.08 -6.49 3.37
N THR A 54 -0.78 -7.51 3.85
CA THR A 54 -0.36 -8.91 3.76
C THR A 54 -0.20 -9.37 2.31
N HIS A 55 -1.15 -9.05 1.43
CA HIS A 55 -1.02 -9.35 0.00
C HIS A 55 0.14 -8.59 -0.65
N CYS A 56 0.36 -7.33 -0.25
CA CYS A 56 1.48 -6.54 -0.74
C CYS A 56 2.84 -7.19 -0.41
N ARG A 57 2.98 -7.77 0.79
CA ARG A 57 4.21 -8.44 1.24
C ARG A 57 4.58 -9.67 0.40
N GLY A 58 3.60 -10.32 -0.23
CA GLY A 58 3.80 -11.44 -1.14
C GLY A 58 3.96 -11.03 -2.61
N CYS A 59 4.00 -9.73 -2.92
CA CYS A 59 4.06 -9.24 -4.29
C CYS A 59 5.41 -9.53 -4.94
N THR A 60 5.40 -10.07 -6.16
CA THR A 60 6.61 -10.34 -6.97
C THR A 60 7.08 -9.13 -7.79
N TRP A 61 6.37 -7.99 -7.70
CA TRP A 61 6.65 -6.76 -8.44
C TRP A 61 7.20 -5.64 -7.53
N SER A 62 7.90 -5.97 -6.44
CA SER A 62 8.44 -4.99 -5.49
C SER A 62 9.39 -3.98 -6.14
N ASP A 63 10.34 -4.42 -6.97
CA ASP A 63 11.32 -3.53 -7.60
C ASP A 63 10.68 -2.55 -8.60
N GLY A 64 9.67 -3.03 -9.33
CA GLY A 64 8.90 -2.19 -10.24
C GLY A 64 7.98 -1.21 -9.49
N CYS A 65 7.45 -1.64 -8.34
CA CYS A 65 6.66 -0.80 -7.45
C CYS A 65 7.48 0.38 -6.92
N GLY A 66 8.68 0.13 -6.41
CA GLY A 66 9.58 1.19 -5.93
C GLY A 66 9.86 2.24 -7.01
N ARG A 67 10.34 1.81 -8.18
CA ARG A 67 10.60 2.72 -9.32
C ARG A 67 9.37 3.49 -9.76
N TRP A 68 8.18 2.88 -9.71
CA TRP A 68 6.94 3.57 -10.02
C TRP A 68 6.60 4.61 -8.94
N LEU A 69 6.73 4.28 -7.67
CA LEU A 69 6.45 5.17 -6.54
C LEU A 69 7.47 6.32 -6.38
N ASP A 70 8.67 6.17 -6.92
CA ASP A 70 9.72 7.20 -6.87
C ASP A 70 9.58 8.25 -7.98
N GLN A 71 8.63 8.07 -8.91
CA GLN A 71 8.28 9.11 -9.88
C GLN A 71 7.68 10.33 -9.14
N PRO A 72 7.91 11.56 -9.64
CA PRO A 72 7.34 12.77 -9.05
C PRO A 72 5.83 12.68 -8.83
N ASP A 73 5.33 13.25 -7.73
CA ASP A 73 3.91 13.34 -7.40
C ASP A 73 3.26 14.60 -8.03
N ASP A 74 3.58 14.91 -9.28
CA ASP A 74 3.06 16.08 -9.99
C ASP A 74 1.57 15.96 -10.37
N ALA A 75 1.09 14.72 -10.49
CA ALA A 75 -0.32 14.41 -10.68
C ALA A 75 -0.70 13.07 -10.03
N GLN A 76 -2.00 12.89 -9.77
CA GLN A 76 -2.54 11.57 -9.45
C GLN A 76 -2.39 10.64 -10.66
N ARG A 77 -1.98 9.41 -10.39
CA ARG A 77 -1.75 8.39 -11.41
C ARG A 77 -2.77 7.26 -11.27
N ASP A 78 -3.01 6.55 -12.36
CA ASP A 78 -3.80 5.33 -12.30
C ASP A 78 -3.05 4.23 -11.54
N LEU A 79 -3.81 3.37 -10.84
CA LEU A 79 -3.24 2.19 -10.20
C LEU A 79 -2.51 1.31 -11.23
N PRO A 80 -1.21 1.01 -11.01
CA PRO A 80 -0.42 0.29 -12.00
C PRO A 80 -0.94 -1.14 -12.15
N LYS A 81 -1.07 -1.60 -13.40
CA LYS A 81 -1.60 -2.94 -13.74
C LYS A 81 -0.96 -4.08 -12.94
N PRO A 82 0.35 -4.08 -12.63
CA PRO A 82 0.99 -5.17 -11.88
C PRO A 82 0.79 -5.13 -10.36
N CYS A 83 0.18 -4.08 -9.79
CA CYS A 83 -0.05 -4.04 -8.35
C CYS A 83 -1.08 -5.11 -7.95
N ILE A 84 -0.68 -6.03 -7.05
CA ILE A 84 -1.55 -7.11 -6.57
C ILE A 84 -2.82 -6.60 -5.87
N ASN A 85 -2.73 -5.43 -5.24
CA ASN A 85 -3.86 -4.78 -4.57
C ASN A 85 -4.68 -3.86 -5.47
N ARG A 86 -4.37 -3.79 -6.78
CA ARG A 86 -5.02 -2.85 -7.72
C ARG A 86 -6.53 -2.93 -7.67
N LYS A 87 -7.11 -4.13 -7.67
CA LYS A 87 -8.56 -4.31 -7.67
C LYS A 87 -9.18 -3.70 -6.42
N ARG A 88 -8.71 -4.09 -5.23
CA ARG A 88 -9.28 -3.62 -3.96
C ARG A 88 -9.09 -2.12 -3.76
N LEU A 89 -7.92 -1.58 -4.13
CA LEU A 89 -7.67 -0.14 -4.08
C LEU A 89 -8.58 0.64 -5.04
N ALA A 90 -8.88 0.10 -6.23
CA ALA A 90 -9.81 0.73 -7.16
C ALA A 90 -11.25 0.71 -6.62
N GLU A 91 -11.68 -0.37 -5.97
CA GLU A 91 -12.99 -0.46 -5.30
C GLU A 91 -13.11 0.59 -4.18
N ILE A 92 -12.12 0.69 -3.30
CA ILE A 92 -12.07 1.70 -2.23
C ILE A 92 -12.17 3.11 -2.81
N LYS A 93 -11.45 3.38 -3.91
CA LYS A 93 -11.50 4.68 -4.59
C LYS A 93 -12.91 5.01 -5.10
N ALA A 94 -13.55 4.06 -5.77
CA ALA A 94 -14.90 4.25 -6.30
C ALA A 94 -15.93 4.47 -5.19
N GLU A 95 -15.87 3.65 -4.12
CA GLU A 95 -16.76 3.80 -2.96
C GLU A 95 -16.57 5.17 -2.27
N LEU A 96 -15.34 5.68 -2.18
CA LEU A 96 -15.05 7.03 -1.66
C LEU A 96 -15.57 8.16 -2.54
N GLU A 97 -15.61 7.98 -3.86
CA GLU A 97 -16.10 8.97 -4.83
C GLU A 97 -17.64 9.07 -4.81
N GLU A 98 -18.33 8.06 -4.28
CA GLU A 98 -19.79 8.02 -4.11
C GLU A 98 -20.28 8.62 -2.79
N LEU A 99 -19.36 9.02 -1.88
CA LEU A 99 -19.64 9.69 -0.59
C LEU A 99 -19.69 11.23 -0.71
#